data_AF-A0A183DKB9-F1
#
_entry.id   AF-A0A183DKB9-F1
#
_cell.length_a   1.000
_cell.length_b   1.000
_cell.length_c   1.000
_cell.angle_alpha   90.00
_cell.angle_beta   90.00
_cell.angle_gamma   90.00
#
_symmetry.space_group_name_H-M   'P 1'
#
loop_
_entity.id
_entity.type
_entity.pdbx_description
1 polymer ?
#
loop_
_entity_poly.entity_id
_entity_poly.type
_entity_poly.pdbx_seq_one_letter_code
_entity_poly.pdbx_strand_id
1 'polypeptide(L)'
;MNVKVADFGFSNYFSKLAKLNTFCGSPSYCAPEIISANPYEGPEVDCWSLGVLLYALVYGQMPFGCSNNFVTAQNIKYGTYFEPSPPSSTVYQK
;
A
#
# COMPACT_ATOMS: atom_id res chain seq x y z
N MET A 1 21.63 12.18 0.76
CA MET A 1 20.58 11.78 1.72
C MET A 1 20.28 10.32 1.46
N ASN A 2 20.33 9.45 2.47
CA ASN A 2 20.17 8.00 2.29
C ASN A 2 18.90 7.54 3.02
N VAL A 3 18.07 6.74 2.35
CA VAL A 3 16.87 6.14 2.95
C VAL A 3 17.29 5.04 3.93
N LYS A 4 16.63 5.00 5.10
CA LYS A 4 16.77 3.93 6.09
C LYS A 4 15.37 3.50 6.54
N VAL A 5 15.11 2.20 6.49
CA VAL A 5 13.88 1.60 7.02
C VAL A 5 14.07 1.33 8.51
N ALA A 6 13.03 1.58 9.30
CA ALA A 6 13.02 1.38 10.75
C ALA A 6 11.65 0.84 11.19
N ASP A 7 11.55 0.50 12.47
CA ASP A 7 10.34 -0.04 13.12
C ASP A 7 9.84 -1.36 12.50
N PHE A 8 10.52 -2.44 12.87
CA PHE A 8 10.15 -3.81 12.48
C PHE A 8 9.19 -4.45 13.50
N GLY A 9 8.46 -3.66 14.30
CA GLY A 9 7.58 -4.16 15.37
C GLY A 9 6.40 -5.01 14.88
N PHE A 10 5.98 -4.81 13.63
CA PHE A 10 4.95 -5.61 12.96
C PHE A 10 5.51 -6.58 11.90
N SER A 11 6.83 -6.64 11.72
CA SER A 11 7.44 -7.54 10.75
C SER A 11 7.32 -8.99 11.18
N ASN A 12 7.27 -9.90 10.21
CA ASN A 12 7.20 -11.33 10.46
C ASN A 12 8.08 -12.11 9.48
N TYR A 13 8.42 -13.35 9.82
CA TYR A 13 9.08 -14.27 8.91
C TYR A 13 8.04 -14.92 8.01
N PHE A 14 8.27 -14.87 6.70
CA PHE A 14 7.42 -15.54 5.72
C PHE A 14 8.07 -16.82 5.22
N SER A 15 7.25 -17.75 4.72
CA SER A 15 7.69 -19.01 4.14
C SER A 15 6.74 -19.43 3.03
N LYS A 16 7.26 -20.06 1.98
CA LYS A 16 6.43 -20.61 0.88
C LYS A 16 5.51 -21.76 1.32
N LEU A 17 5.70 -22.27 2.53
CA LEU A 17 4.93 -23.39 3.09
C LEU A 17 3.73 -22.93 3.92
N ALA A 18 3.67 -21.66 4.32
CA ALA A 18 2.65 -21.16 5.23
C ALA A 18 2.32 -19.69 4.97
N LYS A 19 1.02 -19.38 4.96
CA LYS A 19 0.53 -18.01 4.85
C LYS A 19 0.51 -17.30 6.19
N LEU A 20 0.69 -15.99 6.15
CA LEU A 20 0.50 -15.08 7.27
C LEU A 20 -0.99 -14.69 7.38
N ASN A 21 -1.45 -14.44 8.60
CA ASN A 21 -2.82 -14.03 8.90
C ASN A 21 -2.90 -12.83 9.87
N THR A 22 -1.78 -12.12 10.01
CA THR A 22 -1.69 -10.98 10.93
C THR A 22 -2.20 -9.72 10.23
N PHE A 23 -3.22 -9.10 10.82
CA PHE A 23 -3.83 -7.86 10.33
C PHE A 23 -3.29 -6.67 11.16
N CYS A 24 -2.21 -6.08 10.68
CA CYS A 24 -1.55 -4.94 11.31
C CYS A 24 -1.19 -3.88 10.28
N GLY A 25 -0.81 -2.70 10.75
CA GLY A 25 -0.41 -1.57 9.92
C GLY A 25 -1.47 -0.47 9.82
N SER A 26 -1.07 0.66 9.24
CA SER A 26 -1.96 1.79 9.02
C SER A 26 -2.83 1.54 7.77
N PRO A 27 -4.17 1.63 7.86
CA PRO A 27 -5.08 1.23 6.78
C PRO A 27 -4.77 1.85 5.41
N SER A 28 -4.24 3.07 5.37
CA SER A 28 -3.91 3.77 4.13
C SER A 28 -2.77 3.14 3.32
N TYR A 29 -1.94 2.30 3.95
CA TYR A 29 -0.85 1.56 3.29
C TYR A 29 -1.16 0.07 3.13
N CYS A 30 -2.22 -0.43 3.76
CA CYS A 30 -2.55 -1.86 3.75
C CYS A 30 -3.02 -2.32 2.37
N ALA A 31 -2.58 -3.52 1.98
CA ALA A 31 -3.01 -4.19 0.76
C ALA A 31 -4.48 -4.65 0.85
N PRO A 32 -5.16 -4.86 -0.29
CA PRO A 32 -6.55 -5.30 -0.36
C PRO A 32 -6.84 -6.58 0.44
N GLU A 33 -5.92 -7.53 0.43
CA GLU A 33 -5.96 -8.79 1.16
C GLU A 33 -5.89 -8.59 2.68
N ILE A 34 -5.10 -7.61 3.15
CA ILE A 34 -5.03 -7.25 4.58
C ILE A 34 -6.34 -6.62 5.03
N ILE A 35 -6.90 -5.69 4.23
CA ILE A 35 -8.20 -5.06 4.50
C ILE A 35 -9.34 -6.09 4.47
N SER A 36 -9.24 -7.10 3.62
CA SER A 36 -10.25 -8.16 3.47
C SER A 36 -10.08 -9.32 4.45
N ALA A 37 -9.14 -9.21 5.39
CA ALA A 37 -8.79 -10.26 6.33
C ALA A 37 -8.39 -11.61 5.68
N ASN A 38 -7.77 -11.57 4.50
CA ASN A 38 -7.34 -12.75 3.77
C ASN A 38 -5.89 -13.15 4.13
N PRO A 39 -5.58 -14.45 4.24
CA PRO A 39 -4.20 -14.90 4.39
C PRO A 39 -3.33 -14.57 3.17
N TYR A 40 -2.10 -14.16 3.42
CA TYR A 40 -1.16 -13.62 2.42
C TYR A 40 0.22 -14.29 2.52
N GLU A 41 1.02 -14.23 1.46
CA GLU A 41 2.37 -14.83 1.40
C GLU A 41 3.41 -13.97 2.12
N GLY A 42 3.30 -12.64 2.04
CA GLY A 42 4.14 -11.69 2.78
C GLY A 42 4.69 -10.57 1.88
N PRO A 43 5.65 -10.84 0.99
CA PRO A 43 6.35 -9.80 0.24
C PRO A 43 5.45 -8.91 -0.65
N GLU A 44 4.32 -9.43 -1.12
CA GLU A 44 3.37 -8.71 -1.97
C GLU A 44 2.69 -7.54 -1.24
N VAL A 45 2.46 -7.66 0.07
CA VAL A 45 1.81 -6.59 0.86
C VAL A 45 2.77 -5.42 1.10
N ASP A 46 4.08 -5.70 1.17
CA ASP A 46 5.13 -4.67 1.22
C ASP A 46 5.25 -3.95 -0.12
N CYS A 47 5.17 -4.67 -1.26
CA CYS A 47 5.16 -4.07 -2.59
C CYS A 47 3.97 -3.12 -2.79
N TRP A 48 2.79 -3.48 -2.29
CA TRP A 48 1.63 -2.59 -2.28
C TRP A 48 1.91 -1.32 -1.47
N SER A 49 2.41 -1.48 -0.25
CA SER A 49 2.75 -0.36 0.65
C SER A 49 3.78 0.58 0.04
N LEU A 50 4.77 0.05 -0.67
CA LEU A 50 5.76 0.82 -1.42
C LEU A 50 5.13 1.60 -2.58
N GLY A 51 4.14 1.02 -3.28
CA GLY A 51 3.40 1.73 -4.33
C GLY A 51 2.62 2.93 -3.77
N VAL A 52 1.95 2.75 -2.63
CA VAL A 52 1.28 3.84 -1.91
C VAL A 52 2.28 4.92 -1.48
N LEU A 53 3.42 4.53 -0.93
CA LEU A 53 4.48 5.46 -0.52
C LEU A 53 5.03 6.24 -1.72
N LEU A 54 5.33 5.56 -2.83
CA LEU A 54 5.81 6.20 -4.05
C LEU A 54 4.82 7.25 -4.56
N TYR A 55 3.54 6.90 -4.60
CA TYR A 55 2.49 7.84 -4.98
C TYR A 55 2.48 9.07 -4.06
N ALA A 56 2.54 8.87 -2.74
CA ALA A 56 2.55 9.95 -1.77
C ALA A 56 3.79 10.85 -1.90
N LEU A 57 4.96 10.28 -2.21
CA LEU A 57 6.19 11.03 -2.44
C LEU A 57 6.14 11.88 -3.71
N VAL A 58 5.53 11.36 -4.78
CA VAL A 58 5.44 12.06 -6.08
C VAL A 58 4.37 13.16 -6.06
N TYR A 59 3.22 12.89 -5.45
CA TYR A 59 2.04 13.74 -5.56
C TYR A 59 1.65 14.48 -4.27
N GLY A 60 2.32 14.19 -3.15
CA GLY A 60 2.07 14.86 -1.86
C GLY A 60 0.74 14.51 -1.20
N GLN A 61 0.03 13.49 -1.69
CA GLN A 61 -1.28 13.05 -1.18
C GLN A 61 -1.42 11.52 -1.26
N MET A 62 -2.39 10.95 -0.54
CA MET A 62 -2.62 9.49 -0.57
C MET A 62 -3.44 9.07 -1.81
N PRO A 63 -3.15 7.91 -2.42
CA PRO A 63 -3.85 7.46 -3.64
C PRO A 63 -5.31 7.11 -3.39
N PHE A 64 -5.62 6.54 -2.21
CA PHE A 64 -6.95 6.05 -1.84
C PHE A 64 -7.65 6.92 -0.78
N GLY A 65 -7.05 8.04 -0.37
CA GLY A 65 -7.52 8.85 0.75
C GLY A 65 -8.90 9.47 0.49
N CYS A 66 -9.87 9.18 1.34
CA CYS A 66 -11.20 9.79 1.34
C CYS A 66 -11.62 10.16 2.76
N SER A 67 -12.58 11.07 2.91
CA SER A 67 -13.12 11.49 4.22
C SER A 67 -13.80 10.36 4.99
N ASN A 68 -14.21 9.30 4.30
CA ASN A 68 -14.85 8.13 4.89
C ASN A 68 -13.93 6.91 4.80
N ASN A 69 -13.63 6.31 5.95
CA ASN A 69 -12.82 5.09 6.07
C ASN A 69 -13.42 3.90 5.31
N PHE A 70 -14.75 3.80 5.24
CA PHE A 70 -15.43 2.77 4.45
C PHE A 70 -15.13 2.94 2.96
N VAL A 71 -15.22 4.18 2.44
CA VAL A 71 -14.92 4.48 1.04
C VAL A 71 -13.44 4.24 0.73
N THR A 72 -12.55 4.64 1.64
CA THR A 72 -11.10 4.36 1.54
C THR A 72 -10.85 2.85 1.44
N ALA A 73 -11.50 2.05 2.28
CA ALA A 73 -11.38 0.59 2.24
C ALA A 73 -11.93 -0.01 0.92
N GLN A 74 -13.04 0.50 0.38
CA GLN A 74 -13.54 0.07 -0.93
C GLN A 74 -12.58 0.45 -2.06
N ASN A 75 -12.04 1.68 -2.04
CA ASN A 75 -11.06 2.15 -3.01
C ASN A 75 -9.80 1.29 -3.01
N ILE A 76 -9.28 0.94 -1.83
CA ILE A 76 -8.17 -0.01 -1.68
C ILE A 76 -8.59 -1.36 -2.29
N LYS A 77 -9.74 -1.90 -1.88
CA LYS A 77 -10.21 -3.23 -2.32
C LYS A 77 -10.35 -3.35 -3.84
N TYR A 78 -10.80 -2.30 -4.52
CA TYR A 78 -11.02 -2.30 -5.96
C TYR A 78 -9.88 -1.64 -6.75
N GLY A 79 -8.84 -1.14 -6.09
CA GLY A 79 -7.73 -0.43 -6.74
C GLY A 79 -8.14 0.90 -7.36
N THR A 80 -9.18 1.55 -6.86
CA THR A 80 -9.67 2.84 -7.35
C THR A 80 -8.88 3.98 -6.70
N TYR A 81 -7.84 4.48 -7.38
CA TYR A 81 -7.03 5.61 -6.92
C TYR A 81 -7.34 6.89 -7.68
N PHE A 82 -7.02 8.04 -7.08
CA PHE A 82 -7.05 9.32 -7.79
C PHE A 82 -5.91 9.36 -8.82
N GLU A 83 -6.23 9.49 -10.10
CA GLU A 83 -5.21 9.71 -11.12
C GLU A 83 -4.87 11.21 -11.19
N PRO A 84 -3.63 11.61 -10.85
CA PRO A 84 -3.24 13.01 -10.82
C PRO A 84 -3.15 13.60 -12.23
N SER A 85 -3.59 14.87 -12.34
CA SER A 85 -3.54 15.65 -13.57
C SER A 85 -2.73 16.94 -13.34
N PRO A 86 -1.66 17.20 -14.10
CA PRO A 86 -1.08 16.33 -15.13
C PRO A 86 -0.39 15.09 -14.51
N PRO A 87 -0.24 13.97 -15.26
CA PRO A 87 0.52 12.82 -14.78
C PRO A 87 1.98 13.19 -14.52
N SER A 88 2.66 12.42 -13.67
CA SER A 88 4.11 12.61 -13.48
C SER A 88 4.85 12.56 -14.83
N SER A 89 5.82 13.47 -15.00
CA SER A 89 6.56 13.67 -16.24
C SER A 89 7.35 12.44 -16.74
N THR A 90 7.49 11.42 -15.90
CA THR A 90 8.21 10.17 -16.21
C THR A 90 7.45 9.25 -17.18
N VAL A 91 6.13 9.39 -17.31
CA VAL A 91 5.31 8.51 -18.18
C VAL A 91 5.38 8.92 -19.66
N TYR A 92 5.69 10.19 -19.96
CA TYR A 92 5.66 10.74 -21.33
C TYR A 92 7.02 10.73 -22.06
N GLN A 93 8.03 10.05 -21.53
CA GLN A 93 9.35 9.93 -22.18
C GLN A 93 9.57 8.60 -22.91
N LYS A 94 8.51 7.96 -23.41
CA LYS A 94 8.60 6.83 -24.34
C LYS A 94 8.20 7.24 -25.75
#